data_AF-A0A517M4A9-F1
#
_entry.id   AF-A0A517M4A9-F1
#
_cell.length_a   1.000
_cell.length_b   1.000
_cell.length_c   1.000
_cell.angle_alpha   90.00
_cell.angle_beta   90.00
_cell.angle_gamma   90.00
#
_symmetry.space_group_name_H-M   'P 1'
#
loop_
_entity.id
_entity.type
_entity.pdbx_description
1 polymer ?
#
loop_
_entity_poly.entity_id
_entity_poly.type
_entity_poly.pdbx_seq_one_letter_code
_entity_poly.pdbx_strand_id
1 'polypeptide(L)'
;MRNFIAKWFRKPDQSVAPQRAEAAPIQRSKPRTARQRRMEASLASLRLLPPSLVRQLESHGLVSVKDLLNLNLTEWASERGLSKSHQSQLRTVRRAIRMAMSLRVMHPRDAYLLIAIHRRSPEDVASDSPRHLFRDLERFALSSRGRALMRRIDFPSIDRVSTWITAAQDHQFSHLATSQSGGSSDLQTTSHGTLSR
;
A
#
# COMPACT_ATOMS: atom_id res chain seq x y z
N MET A 1 -57.61 49.69 16.37
CA MET A 1 -56.23 49.72 15.84
C MET A 1 -55.39 48.74 16.62
N ARG A 2 -54.67 47.90 15.87
CA ARG A 2 -53.59 46.94 16.20
C ARG A 2 -52.97 46.98 17.63
N ASN A 3 -52.86 45.80 18.27
CA ASN A 3 -51.68 45.23 18.95
C ASN A 3 -52.12 43.95 19.70
N PHE A 4 -52.04 42.73 19.14
CA PHE A 4 -50.88 41.85 18.89
C PHE A 4 -50.03 41.48 20.13
N ILE A 5 -50.06 40.16 20.43
CA ILE A 5 -49.17 39.31 21.23
C ILE A 5 -49.50 39.15 22.72
N ALA A 6 -50.32 38.13 22.96
CA ALA A 6 -50.55 37.51 24.25
C ALA A 6 -49.50 36.43 24.55
N LYS A 7 -48.93 36.52 25.76
CA LYS A 7 -48.97 35.48 26.80
C LYS A 7 -48.37 34.10 26.47
N TRP A 8 -47.09 33.89 26.79
CA TRP A 8 -46.54 32.55 27.11
C TRP A 8 -45.36 32.62 28.10
N PHE A 9 -45.57 33.15 29.30
CA PHE A 9 -44.66 32.90 30.42
C PHE A 9 -45.07 31.58 31.11
N ARG A 10 -44.56 30.46 30.59
CA ARG A 10 -44.50 29.19 31.32
C ARG A 10 -43.07 29.02 31.81
N LYS A 11 -42.85 29.10 33.12
CA LYS A 11 -41.58 28.70 33.74
C LYS A 11 -41.33 27.22 33.41
N PRO A 12 -40.21 26.83 32.79
CA PRO A 12 -39.82 25.43 32.77
C PRO A 12 -39.37 25.03 34.17
N ASP A 13 -39.88 23.88 34.59
CA ASP A 13 -39.60 23.18 35.83
C ASP A 13 -38.09 22.92 35.99
N GLN A 14 -37.53 23.29 37.15
CA GLN A 14 -36.18 22.92 37.53
C GLN A 14 -36.21 21.52 38.16
N SER A 15 -36.01 20.47 37.36
CA SER A 15 -35.60 19.17 37.91
C SER A 15 -35.11 18.17 36.86
N VAL A 16 -34.05 18.48 36.12
CA VAL A 16 -33.13 17.45 35.61
C VAL A 16 -31.72 18.04 35.63
N ALA A 17 -30.93 17.66 36.64
CA ALA A 17 -29.50 17.92 36.64
C ALA A 17 -28.91 17.35 35.33
N PRO A 18 -28.00 18.04 34.63
CA PRO A 18 -27.28 17.42 33.54
C PRO A 18 -26.48 16.27 34.16
N GLN A 19 -26.93 15.03 33.94
CA GLN A 19 -26.07 13.88 34.14
C GLN A 19 -24.86 14.15 33.26
N ARG A 20 -23.76 14.53 33.91
CA ARG A 20 -22.44 14.67 33.33
C ARG A 20 -22.18 13.30 32.72
N ALA A 21 -22.47 13.16 31.44
CA ALA A 21 -22.09 11.99 30.66
C ALA A 21 -20.60 11.87 30.87
N GLU A 22 -20.23 10.93 31.73
CA GLU A 22 -18.86 10.59 32.04
C GLU A 22 -18.28 10.16 30.70
N ALA A 23 -17.57 11.10 30.07
CA ALA A 23 -16.98 10.89 28.76
C ALA A 23 -16.07 9.68 28.93
N ALA A 24 -16.53 8.54 28.40
CA ALA A 24 -15.77 7.31 28.38
C ALA A 24 -14.34 7.66 27.97
N PRO A 25 -13.32 7.17 28.70
CA PRO A 25 -11.95 7.56 28.46
C PRO A 25 -11.66 7.38 26.98
N ILE A 26 -11.37 8.47 26.27
CA ILE A 26 -10.95 8.42 24.87
C ILE A 26 -9.66 7.61 24.87
N GLN A 27 -9.78 6.32 24.61
CA GLN A 27 -8.65 5.41 24.49
C GLN A 27 -7.86 5.91 23.28
N ARG A 28 -6.84 6.71 23.53
CA ARG A 28 -5.91 7.20 22.51
C ARG A 28 -5.18 5.97 21.99
N SER A 29 -5.64 5.43 20.86
CA SER A 29 -4.96 4.33 20.18
C SER A 29 -3.52 4.74 19.86
N LYS A 30 -2.58 3.79 19.96
CA LYS A 30 -1.16 4.04 19.68
C LYS A 30 -1.01 4.67 18.28
N PRO A 31 -0.08 5.63 18.09
CA PRO A 31 0.12 6.25 16.80
C PRO A 31 0.55 5.21 15.77
N ARG A 32 -0.16 5.17 14.65
CA ARG A 32 0.04 4.19 13.58
C ARG A 32 1.37 4.45 12.87
N THR A 33 2.16 3.39 12.67
CA THR A 33 3.41 3.45 11.91
C THR A 33 3.16 3.80 10.44
N ALA A 34 4.18 4.35 9.75
CA ALA A 34 4.08 4.67 8.32
C ALA A 34 3.70 3.45 7.47
N ARG A 35 4.24 2.26 7.81
CA ARG A 35 3.90 1.00 7.16
C ARG A 35 2.42 0.67 7.32
N GLN A 36 1.88 0.80 8.53
CA GLN A 36 0.48 0.50 8.80
C GLN A 36 -0.47 1.46 8.07
N ARG A 37 -0.11 2.76 8.00
CA ARG A 37 -0.85 3.74 7.19
C ARG A 37 -0.90 3.36 5.71
N ARG A 38 0.21 2.88 5.14
CA ARG A 38 0.24 2.40 3.74
C ARG A 38 -0.61 1.15 3.52
N MET A 39 -0.59 0.21 4.46
CA MET A 39 -1.38 -1.02 4.36
C MET A 39 -2.89 -0.77 4.43
N GLU A 40 -3.32 0.25 5.17
CA GLU A 40 -4.73 0.59 5.31
C GLU A 40 -5.18 1.69 4.32
N ALA A 41 -4.29 2.14 3.44
CA ALA A 41 -4.67 3.05 2.37
C ALA A 41 -5.72 2.39 1.45
N SER A 42 -6.71 3.19 1.02
CA SER A 42 -7.78 2.72 0.13
C SER A 42 -7.24 2.38 -1.25
N LEU A 43 -7.76 1.32 -1.87
CA LEU A 43 -7.46 0.96 -3.25
C LEU A 43 -7.83 2.07 -4.24
N ALA A 44 -8.91 2.81 -3.97
CA ALA A 44 -9.34 3.96 -4.77
C ALA A 44 -8.27 5.07 -4.79
N SER A 45 -7.65 5.35 -3.63
CA SER A 45 -6.63 6.40 -3.52
C SER A 45 -5.36 6.12 -4.32
N LEU A 46 -5.10 4.86 -4.68
CA LEU A 46 -3.95 4.50 -5.50
C LEU A 46 -4.11 4.95 -6.96
N ARG A 47 -5.35 5.11 -7.45
CA ARG A 47 -5.68 5.48 -8.85
C ARG A 47 -5.08 4.55 -9.92
N LEU A 48 -4.74 3.30 -9.54
CA LEU A 48 -4.12 2.30 -10.41
C LEU A 48 -5.10 1.34 -11.07
N LEU A 49 -6.32 1.25 -10.54
CA LEU A 49 -7.38 0.37 -11.03
C LEU A 49 -8.51 1.20 -11.69
N PRO A 50 -9.27 0.63 -12.63
CA PRO A 50 -10.47 1.27 -13.16
C PRO A 50 -11.51 1.46 -12.06
N PRO A 51 -12.29 2.56 -12.04
CA PRO A 51 -13.30 2.80 -11.01
C PRO A 51 -14.34 1.68 -10.89
N SER A 52 -14.70 1.02 -11.99
CA SER A 52 -15.61 -0.13 -11.98
C SER A 52 -15.04 -1.32 -11.21
N LEU A 53 -13.76 -1.63 -11.42
CA LEU A 53 -13.08 -2.73 -10.72
C LEU A 53 -12.87 -2.41 -9.24
N VAL A 54 -12.61 -1.14 -8.91
CA VAL A 54 -12.54 -0.69 -7.51
C VAL A 54 -13.89 -0.90 -6.82
N ARG A 55 -15.00 -0.43 -7.43
CA ARG A 55 -16.35 -0.64 -6.87
C ARG A 55 -16.69 -2.12 -6.69
N GLN A 56 -16.28 -2.96 -7.64
CA GLN A 56 -16.47 -4.41 -7.54
C GLN A 56 -15.67 -5.02 -6.37
N LEU A 57 -14.45 -4.57 -6.12
CA LEU A 57 -13.67 -5.00 -4.96
C LEU A 57 -14.33 -4.53 -3.65
N GLU A 58 -14.74 -3.26 -3.61
CA GLU A 58 -15.38 -2.66 -2.44
C GLU A 58 -16.72 -3.32 -2.09
N SER A 59 -17.53 -3.72 -3.08
CA SER A 59 -18.78 -4.46 -2.82
C SER A 59 -18.57 -5.84 -2.20
N HIS A 60 -17.34 -6.35 -2.20
CA HIS A 60 -16.94 -7.59 -1.55
C HIS A 60 -16.07 -7.36 -0.29
N GLY A 61 -16.04 -6.13 0.23
CA GLY A 61 -15.29 -5.79 1.45
C GLY A 61 -13.78 -5.64 1.24
N LEU A 62 -13.30 -5.63 -0.01
CA LEU A 62 -11.87 -5.46 -0.35
C LEU A 62 -11.58 -3.97 -0.60
N VAL A 63 -11.35 -3.21 0.46
CA VAL A 63 -11.27 -1.74 0.39
C VAL A 63 -9.83 -1.24 0.49
N SER A 64 -8.94 -1.98 1.15
CA SER A 64 -7.59 -1.54 1.48
C SER A 64 -6.48 -2.30 0.74
N VAL A 65 -5.27 -1.71 0.76
CA VAL A 65 -4.04 -2.35 0.28
C VAL A 65 -3.81 -3.71 0.94
N LYS A 66 -4.03 -3.81 2.25
CA LYS A 66 -3.90 -5.06 3.01
C LYS A 66 -4.82 -6.15 2.46
N ASP A 67 -6.08 -5.80 2.20
CA ASP A 67 -7.09 -6.75 1.70
C ASP A 67 -6.65 -7.32 0.35
N LEU A 68 -6.24 -6.45 -0.57
CA LEU A 68 -5.77 -6.87 -1.89
C LEU A 68 -4.49 -7.72 -1.82
N LEU A 69 -3.58 -7.43 -0.89
CA LEU A 69 -2.36 -8.22 -0.72
C LEU A 69 -2.64 -9.60 -0.15
N ASN A 70 -3.63 -9.74 0.73
CA ASN A 70 -4.00 -11.00 1.37
C ASN A 70 -4.97 -11.84 0.55
N LEU A 71 -5.63 -11.25 -0.44
CA LEU A 71 -6.57 -11.94 -1.32
C LEU A 71 -5.92 -13.12 -2.08
N ASN A 72 -6.58 -14.28 -2.04
CA ASN A 72 -6.33 -15.34 -3.03
C ASN A 72 -6.94 -14.90 -4.37
N LEU A 73 -6.13 -14.27 -5.21
CA LEU A 73 -6.60 -13.63 -6.43
C LEU A 73 -7.06 -14.65 -7.48
N THR A 74 -6.48 -15.85 -7.50
CA THR A 74 -6.81 -16.87 -8.49
C THR A 74 -8.21 -17.41 -8.25
N GLU A 75 -8.50 -17.84 -7.02
CA GLU A 75 -9.82 -18.33 -6.60
C GLU A 75 -10.86 -17.22 -6.73
N TRP A 76 -10.60 -16.05 -6.14
CA TRP A 76 -11.53 -14.93 -6.18
C TRP A 76 -11.83 -14.46 -7.62
N ALA A 77 -10.83 -14.44 -8.51
CA ALA A 77 -11.07 -14.07 -9.90
C ALA A 77 -11.90 -15.12 -10.66
N SER A 78 -11.71 -16.40 -10.37
CA SER A 78 -12.48 -17.49 -10.95
C SER A 78 -13.95 -17.43 -10.52
N GLU A 79 -14.19 -17.33 -9.21
CA GLU A 79 -15.54 -17.24 -8.64
C GLU A 79 -16.34 -16.03 -9.16
N ARG A 80 -15.65 -14.94 -9.47
CA ARG A 80 -16.28 -13.69 -9.92
C ARG A 80 -16.27 -13.51 -11.43
N GLY A 81 -15.78 -14.49 -12.20
CA GLY A 81 -15.73 -14.42 -13.66
C GLY A 81 -14.91 -13.23 -14.18
N LEU A 82 -13.83 -12.85 -13.48
CA LEU A 82 -13.03 -11.68 -13.87
C LEU A 82 -12.35 -11.91 -15.23
N SER A 83 -12.40 -10.90 -16.10
CA SER A 83 -11.67 -10.91 -17.36
C SER A 83 -10.15 -11.11 -17.15
N LYS A 84 -9.49 -11.80 -18.09
CA LYS A 84 -8.02 -11.99 -18.04
C LYS A 84 -7.25 -10.66 -17.93
N SER A 85 -7.78 -9.59 -18.54
CA SER A 85 -7.23 -8.24 -18.46
C SER A 85 -7.26 -7.69 -17.02
N HIS A 86 -8.42 -7.76 -16.35
CA HIS A 86 -8.54 -7.31 -14.95
C HIS A 86 -7.67 -8.13 -14.00
N GLN A 87 -7.60 -9.45 -14.19
CA GLN A 87 -6.69 -10.29 -13.42
C GLN A 87 -5.23 -9.88 -13.59
N SER A 88 -4.80 -9.62 -14.83
CA SER A 88 -3.45 -9.14 -15.12
C SER A 88 -3.16 -7.79 -14.46
N GLN A 89 -4.13 -6.89 -14.49
CA GLN A 89 -4.02 -5.59 -13.83
C GLN A 89 -3.90 -5.72 -12.30
N LEU A 90 -4.71 -6.57 -11.66
CA LEU A 90 -4.64 -6.82 -10.22
C LEU A 90 -3.29 -7.45 -9.82
N ARG A 91 -2.77 -8.40 -10.60
CA ARG A 91 -1.42 -8.95 -10.39
C ARG A 91 -0.34 -7.87 -10.46
N THR A 92 -0.44 -6.99 -11.46
CA THR A 92 0.49 -5.88 -11.66
C THR A 92 0.44 -4.89 -10.49
N VAL A 93 -0.77 -4.51 -10.04
CA VAL A 93 -0.95 -3.62 -8.88
C VAL A 93 -0.43 -4.24 -7.60
N ARG A 94 -0.71 -5.53 -7.34
CA ARG A 94 -0.15 -6.25 -6.18
C ARG A 94 1.38 -6.24 -6.19
N ARG A 95 2.00 -6.43 -7.36
CA ARG A 95 3.46 -6.36 -7.52
C ARG A 95 3.99 -4.96 -7.24
N ALA A 96 3.33 -3.92 -7.76
CA ALA A 96 3.69 -2.53 -7.53
C ALA A 96 3.61 -2.15 -6.05
N ILE A 97 2.55 -2.58 -5.36
CA ILE A 97 2.39 -2.39 -3.92
C ILE A 97 3.55 -3.08 -3.17
N ARG A 98 3.86 -4.34 -3.46
CA ARG A 98 4.96 -5.06 -2.79
C ARG A 98 6.30 -4.36 -2.97
N MET A 99 6.62 -3.95 -4.20
CA MET A 99 7.84 -3.19 -4.49
C MET A 99 7.90 -1.87 -3.70
N ALA A 100 6.82 -1.09 -3.67
CA ALA A 100 6.76 0.16 -2.90
C ALA A 100 6.78 -0.04 -1.37
N MET A 101 6.40 -1.23 -0.89
CA MET A 101 6.53 -1.60 0.52
C MET A 101 7.96 -2.00 0.90
N SER A 102 8.72 -2.56 -0.05
CA SER A 102 10.17 -2.80 0.09
C SER A 102 10.96 -1.49 -0.02
N LEU A 103 10.70 -0.70 -1.06
CA LEU A 103 11.37 0.57 -1.36
C LEU A 103 10.57 1.72 -0.77
N ARG A 104 10.81 2.05 0.50
CA ARG A 104 10.00 3.02 1.25
C ARG A 104 10.00 4.44 0.67
N VAL A 105 10.94 4.78 -0.20
CA VAL A 105 10.98 6.06 -0.94
C VAL A 105 9.95 6.17 -2.07
N MET A 106 9.35 5.05 -2.47
CA MET A 106 8.53 4.91 -3.67
C MET A 106 7.03 4.80 -3.34
N HIS A 107 6.17 5.45 -4.14
CA HIS A 107 4.73 5.24 -4.08
C HIS A 107 4.33 4.03 -4.95
N PRO A 108 3.25 3.27 -4.65
CA PRO A 108 2.80 2.20 -5.55
C PRO A 108 2.56 2.63 -7.00
N ARG A 109 2.25 3.92 -7.23
CA ARG A 109 2.12 4.50 -8.58
C ARG A 109 3.45 4.53 -9.33
N ASP A 110 4.51 4.94 -8.65
CA ASP A 110 5.88 4.94 -9.15
C ASP A 110 6.33 3.50 -9.47
N ALA A 111 6.09 2.55 -8.56
CA ALA A 111 6.40 1.14 -8.78
C ALA A 111 5.63 0.53 -9.97
N TYR A 112 4.39 0.97 -10.19
CA TYR A 112 3.59 0.52 -11.32
C TYR A 112 4.19 0.96 -12.66
N LEU A 113 4.78 2.17 -12.72
CA LEU A 113 5.53 2.63 -13.89
C LEU A 113 6.71 1.73 -14.20
N LEU A 114 7.52 1.41 -13.18
CA LEU A 114 8.68 0.54 -13.31
C LEU A 114 8.29 -0.84 -13.85
N ILE A 115 7.21 -1.42 -13.32
CA ILE A 115 6.71 -2.71 -13.80
C ILE A 115 6.22 -2.63 -15.25
N ALA A 116 5.62 -1.50 -15.65
CA ALA A 116 5.17 -1.28 -17.01
C ALA A 116 6.32 -1.20 -18.03
N ILE A 117 7.52 -0.81 -17.59
CA ILE A 117 8.78 -0.85 -18.37
C ILE A 117 9.67 -2.04 -18.01
N HIS A 118 9.07 -3.12 -17.51
CA HIS A 118 9.74 -4.40 -17.25
C HIS A 118 10.76 -4.43 -16.11
N ARG A 119 10.75 -3.47 -15.19
CA ARG A 119 11.49 -3.55 -13.91
C ARG A 119 10.55 -4.05 -12.81
N ARG A 120 10.66 -5.32 -12.45
CA ARG A 120 9.64 -6.09 -11.73
C ARG A 120 10.02 -6.45 -10.31
N SER A 121 11.26 -6.18 -9.90
CA SER A 121 11.76 -6.36 -8.53
C SER A 121 12.70 -5.22 -8.12
N PRO A 122 13.00 -5.07 -6.81
CA PRO A 122 14.02 -4.14 -6.34
C PRO A 122 15.39 -4.37 -7.02
N GLU A 123 15.77 -5.62 -7.26
CA GLU A 123 17.04 -6.00 -7.86
C GLU A 123 17.14 -5.54 -9.33
N ASP A 124 16.04 -5.66 -10.09
CA ASP A 124 15.97 -5.11 -11.45
C ASP A 124 16.20 -3.60 -11.47
N VAL A 125 15.71 -2.88 -10.46
CA VAL A 125 15.85 -1.42 -10.33
C VAL A 125 17.26 -1.05 -9.87
N ALA A 126 17.83 -1.79 -8.92
CA ALA A 126 19.18 -1.57 -8.38
C ALA A 126 20.27 -1.72 -9.45
N SER A 127 20.02 -2.57 -10.44
CA SER A 127 20.94 -2.88 -11.54
C SER A 127 20.92 -1.83 -12.67
N ASP A 128 19.98 -0.86 -12.62
CA ASP A 128 19.82 0.14 -13.68
C ASP A 128 20.62 1.42 -13.40
N SER A 129 20.85 2.21 -14.44
CA SER A 129 21.39 3.58 -14.28
C SER A 129 20.27 4.63 -14.34
N PRO A 130 20.39 5.76 -13.60
CA PRO A 130 19.32 6.77 -13.59
C PRO A 130 18.95 7.30 -14.97
N ARG A 131 19.94 7.59 -15.82
CA ARG A 131 19.71 8.09 -17.19
C ARG A 131 19.03 7.05 -18.08
N HIS A 132 19.43 5.78 -17.96
CA HIS A 132 18.85 4.71 -18.76
C HIS A 132 17.39 4.47 -18.39
N LEU A 133 17.13 4.31 -17.10
CA LEU A 133 15.79 4.08 -16.57
C LEU A 133 14.85 5.27 -16.89
N PHE A 134 15.36 6.50 -16.76
CA PHE A 134 14.60 7.69 -17.11
C PHE A 134 14.23 7.73 -18.60
N ARG A 135 15.17 7.43 -19.50
CA ARG A 135 14.92 7.36 -20.95
C ARG A 135 13.87 6.31 -21.31
N ASP A 136 13.90 5.16 -20.64
CA ASP A 136 12.89 4.10 -20.85
C ASP A 136 11.50 4.56 -20.39
N LEU A 137 11.41 5.31 -19.29
CA LEU A 137 10.16 5.94 -18.84
C LEU A 137 9.66 6.99 -19.84
N GLU A 138 10.53 7.84 -20.39
CA GLU A 138 10.16 8.82 -21.43
C GLU A 138 9.60 8.13 -22.67
N ARG A 139 10.29 7.10 -23.18
CA ARG A 139 9.83 6.30 -24.32
C ARG A 139 8.49 5.64 -24.03
N PHE A 140 8.32 5.10 -22.83
CA PHE A 140 7.05 4.51 -22.42
C PHE A 140 5.94 5.55 -22.36
N ALA A 141 6.18 6.75 -21.81
CA ALA A 141 5.20 7.83 -21.74
C ALA A 141 4.68 8.26 -23.12
N LEU A 142 5.50 8.12 -24.17
CA LEU A 142 5.11 8.36 -25.55
C LEU A 142 4.26 7.24 -26.17
N SER A 143 4.18 6.05 -25.57
CA SER A 143 3.33 4.95 -26.06
C SER A 143 1.84 5.18 -25.74
N SER A 144 0.93 4.56 -26.48
CA SER A 144 -0.52 4.64 -26.21
C SER A 144 -0.88 4.22 -24.78
N ARG A 145 -0.23 3.17 -24.28
CA ARG A 145 -0.42 2.68 -22.90
C ARG A 145 0.16 3.66 -21.88
N GLY A 146 1.34 4.22 -22.13
CA GLY A 146 1.97 5.19 -21.23
C GLY A 146 1.18 6.50 -21.16
N ARG A 147 0.74 7.05 -22.29
CA ARG A 147 -0.12 8.25 -22.31
C ARG A 147 -1.41 8.04 -21.51
N ALA A 148 -2.04 6.88 -21.63
CA ALA A 148 -3.23 6.56 -20.84
C ALA A 148 -2.94 6.51 -19.33
N LEU A 149 -1.77 6.02 -18.93
CA LEU A 149 -1.33 6.00 -17.53
C LEU A 149 -0.97 7.40 -17.03
N MET A 150 -0.26 8.22 -17.83
CA MET A 150 0.14 9.59 -17.49
C MET A 150 -1.05 10.53 -17.22
N ARG A 151 -2.24 10.21 -17.73
CA ARG A 151 -3.47 10.95 -17.34
C ARG A 151 -3.83 10.80 -15.86
N ARG A 152 -3.23 9.85 -15.14
CA ARG A 152 -3.58 9.49 -13.75
C ARG A 152 -2.43 9.69 -12.76
N ILE A 153 -1.20 9.79 -13.26
CA ILE A 153 0.01 9.81 -12.45
C ILE A 153 0.99 10.84 -13.00
N ASP A 154 1.74 11.45 -12.10
CA ASP A 154 2.75 12.44 -12.45
C ASP A 154 3.99 11.75 -13.03
N PHE A 155 4.59 12.36 -14.06
CA PHE A 155 5.84 11.85 -14.62
C PHE A 155 6.99 12.17 -13.64
N PRO A 156 7.84 11.18 -13.29
CA PRO A 156 8.92 11.40 -12.34
C PRO A 156 10.03 12.28 -12.93
N SER A 157 10.75 13.01 -12.08
CA SER A 157 12.01 13.66 -12.46
C SER A 157 13.18 12.68 -12.44
N ILE A 158 14.31 13.06 -13.06
CA ILE A 158 15.53 12.25 -13.01
C ILE A 158 16.04 12.06 -11.58
N ASP A 159 15.98 13.08 -10.73
CA ASP A 159 16.40 12.99 -9.32
C ASP A 159 15.54 12.00 -8.54
N ARG A 160 14.24 11.96 -8.86
CA ARG A 160 13.31 10.98 -8.29
C ARG A 160 13.69 9.57 -8.70
N VAL A 161 14.06 9.35 -9.95
CA VAL A 161 14.57 8.06 -10.46
C VAL A 161 15.89 7.67 -9.77
N SER A 162 16.83 8.61 -9.62
CA SER A 162 18.08 8.38 -8.88
C SER A 162 17.82 7.95 -7.43
N THR A 163 16.83 8.57 -6.77
CA THR A 163 16.41 8.20 -5.41
C THR A 163 15.88 6.77 -5.34
N TRP A 164 15.12 6.33 -6.36
CA TRP A 164 14.60 4.97 -6.41
C TRP A 164 15.70 3.93 -6.57
N ILE A 165 16.68 4.19 -7.45
CA ILE A 165 17.83 3.31 -7.68
C ILE A 165 18.67 3.19 -6.41
N THR A 166 19.00 4.31 -5.77
CA THR A 166 19.77 4.33 -4.51
C THR A 166 19.07 3.49 -3.44
N ALA A 167 17.76 3.70 -3.23
CA ALA A 167 17.01 2.93 -2.24
C ALA A 167 16.91 1.43 -2.60
N ALA A 168 16.94 1.08 -3.88
CA ALA A 168 16.95 -0.31 -4.34
C ALA A 168 18.29 -0.99 -4.07
N GLN A 169 19.40 -0.27 -4.28
CA GLN A 169 20.74 -0.73 -3.94
C GLN A 169 20.86 -0.96 -2.42
N ASP A 170 20.44 0.00 -1.60
CA ASP A 170 20.44 -0.12 -0.13
C ASP A 170 19.62 -1.33 0.35
N HIS A 171 18.45 -1.56 -0.27
CA HIS A 171 17.62 -2.73 0.00
C HIS A 171 18.36 -4.04 -0.31
N GLN A 172 19.05 -4.11 -1.45
CA GLN A 172 19.83 -5.27 -1.86
C GLN A 172 20.98 -5.55 -0.89
N PHE A 173 21.75 -4.52 -0.51
CA PHE A 173 22.84 -4.66 0.46
C PHE A 173 22.33 -5.17 1.82
N SER A 174 21.22 -4.62 2.31
CA SER A 174 20.61 -5.05 3.58
C SER A 174 20.16 -6.51 3.55
N HIS A 175 19.61 -6.97 2.42
CA HIS A 175 19.18 -8.35 2.25
C HIS A 175 20.37 -9.32 2.25
N LEU A 176 21.47 -8.95 1.58
CA LEU A 176 22.71 -9.75 1.55
C LEU A 176 23.35 -9.86 2.94
N ALA A 177 23.42 -8.76 3.69
CA ALA A 177 23.94 -8.76 5.07
C ALA A 177 23.13 -9.69 6.00
N THR A 178 21.80 -9.67 5.88
CA THR A 178 20.92 -10.55 6.66
C THR A 178 21.16 -12.03 6.32
N SER A 179 21.32 -12.35 5.03
CA SER A 179 21.56 -13.74 4.58
C SER A 179 22.89 -14.33 5.05
N GLN A 180 23.94 -13.51 5.24
CA GLN A 180 25.23 -13.99 5.74
C GLN A 180 25.24 -14.22 7.27
N SER A 181 24.47 -13.43 8.02
CA SER A 181 24.38 -13.57 9.48
C SER A 181 23.61 -14.81 9.97
N GLY A 182 22.73 -15.38 9.13
CA GLY A 182 21.95 -16.57 9.46
C GLY A 182 22.65 -17.92 9.22
N GLY A 183 23.87 -17.92 8.69
CA GLY A 183 24.60 -19.12 8.27
C GLY A 183 25.62 -19.68 9.27
N SER A 184 25.65 -19.21 10.52
CA SER A 184 26.72 -19.53 11.49
C SER A 184 26.25 -20.30 12.75
N SER A 185 25.15 -21.07 12.68
CA SER A 185 24.58 -21.74 13.87
C SER A 185 24.55 -23.28 13.84
N ASP A 186 25.19 -23.95 12.87
CA ASP A 186 25.24 -25.43 12.80
C ASP A 186 26.65 -26.00 12.89
N LEU A 187 27.40 -25.66 13.94
CA LEU A 187 28.60 -26.41 14.34
C LEU A 187 28.71 -26.45 15.86
N GLN A 188 27.95 -27.35 16.49
CA GLN A 188 28.36 -28.14 17.67
C GLN A 188 27.16 -28.91 18.23
N THR A 189 27.24 -30.24 18.21
CA THR A 189 27.11 -31.13 19.39
C THR A 189 26.77 -32.54 18.93
N THR A 190 27.79 -33.35 18.65
CA THR A 190 27.72 -34.79 18.85
C THR A 190 28.88 -35.19 19.77
N SER A 191 28.64 -35.05 21.06
CA SER A 191 29.40 -35.73 22.10
C SER A 191 28.40 -36.20 23.13
N HIS A 192 28.06 -37.49 23.07
CA HIS A 192 27.62 -38.23 24.24
C HIS A 192 28.17 -39.65 24.10
N GLY A 193 29.15 -39.94 24.94
CA GLY A 193 29.59 -41.31 25.20
C GLY A 193 28.48 -42.10 25.91
N THR A 194 28.62 -43.42 25.90
CA THR A 194 27.89 -44.30 26.80
C THR A 194 28.81 -45.43 27.27
N LEU A 195 28.67 -45.67 28.58
CA LEU A 195 29.45 -46.47 29.52
C LEU A 195 29.42 -48.00 29.31
N SER A 196 30.40 -48.63 29.96
CA SER A 196 30.40 -49.97 30.60
C SER A 196 30.31 -51.20 29.67
N ARG A 197 31.08 -52.26 29.89
CA ARG A 197 31.36 -52.96 31.14
C ARG A 197 32.63 -53.83 31.01
#